data_AF-K0R931-F1
#
_entry.id   AF-K0R931-F1
#
_cell.length_a   1.000
_cell.length_b   1.000
_cell.length_c   1.000
_cell.angle_alpha   90.00
_cell.angle_beta   90.00
_cell.angle_gamma   90.00
#
_symmetry.space_group_name_H-M   'P 1'
#
loop_
_entity.id
_entity.type
_entity.pdbx_description
1 polymer ?
#
loop_
_entity_poly.entity_id
_entity_poly.type
_entity_poly.pdbx_seq_one_letter_code
_entity_poly.pdbx_strand_id
1 'polypeptide(L)'
;MGSLFLNLSYLLEDTMQKNKPLDWERFKMQQDVQPLKVMASGLKSGRPIIMDFEKGSFSNLDELGKCMRASCLLPGVAGPVMNLQVSADRWTLTPMNRFQGDGECEPMADSLLYAPIPYQSAIDEGATHVICLRSRPDGTDVSGRPSFFEKMIVRRFLLRKNGLKEAYKYMKSNFHKKLYAKQVLELNEGARDMDRAYTDTSRPHLLPIAVKPGSPEVSKLETDREAIFEGVRRGFARCYDSLVEDPGQRGRGMDIARQVFPDQILEYDPLEYTSTTESAFRTYLQSLEADPRT
;
A
#
# COMPACT_ATOMS: atom_id res chain seq x y z
N MET A 1 2.65 -26.21 -11.32
CA MET A 1 2.52 -24.76 -11.07
C MET A 1 2.06 -24.59 -9.63
N GLY A 2 2.80 -23.88 -8.77
CA GLY A 2 2.34 -23.59 -7.42
C GLY A 2 1.34 -22.44 -7.47
N SER A 3 0.19 -22.57 -6.81
CA SER A 3 -0.77 -21.47 -6.68
C SER A 3 -0.08 -20.26 -6.05
N LEU A 4 -0.38 -19.08 -6.58
CA LEU A 4 0.02 -17.83 -5.94
C LEU A 4 -0.82 -17.66 -4.69
N PHE A 5 -0.19 -17.41 -3.54
CA PHE A 5 -0.93 -17.15 -2.29
C PHE A 5 -1.63 -15.79 -2.31
N LEU A 6 -1.17 -14.86 -3.16
CA LEU A 6 -1.78 -13.55 -3.39
C LEU A 6 -1.97 -13.34 -4.91
N ASN A 7 -3.22 -13.25 -5.36
CA ASN A 7 -3.54 -13.02 -6.76
C ASN A 7 -3.68 -11.52 -7.05
N LEU A 8 -2.55 -10.86 -7.29
CA LEU A 8 -2.55 -9.43 -7.65
C LEU A 8 -3.29 -9.14 -8.96
N SER A 9 -3.37 -10.08 -9.90
CA SER A 9 -4.15 -9.90 -11.13
C SER A 9 -5.65 -9.82 -10.84
N TYR A 10 -6.17 -10.62 -9.90
CA TYR A 10 -7.57 -10.50 -9.51
C TYR A 10 -7.90 -9.12 -8.91
N LEU A 11 -7.01 -8.59 -8.05
CA LEU A 11 -7.23 -7.27 -7.45
C LEU A 11 -7.06 -6.13 -8.47
N LEU A 12 -5.95 -6.14 -9.22
CA LEU A 12 -5.53 -5.01 -10.04
C LEU A 12 -6.09 -5.04 -11.46
N GLU A 13 -6.50 -6.20 -11.97
CA GLU A 13 -7.06 -6.35 -13.33
C GLU A 13 -8.56 -6.61 -13.24
N ASP A 14 -8.98 -7.69 -12.55
CA ASP A 14 -10.40 -8.04 -12.50
C ASP A 14 -11.22 -7.07 -11.66
N THR A 15 -10.75 -6.72 -10.46
CA THR A 15 -11.49 -5.82 -9.58
C THR A 15 -11.37 -4.37 -10.04
N MET A 16 -10.15 -3.83 -10.09
CA MET A 16 -9.90 -2.40 -10.33
C MET A 16 -10.16 -1.94 -11.78
N GLN A 17 -10.17 -2.84 -12.77
CA GLN A 17 -10.37 -2.45 -14.18
C GLN A 17 -11.65 -2.98 -14.80
N LYS A 18 -12.23 -4.09 -14.29
CA LYS A 18 -13.43 -4.70 -14.87
C LYS A 18 -14.66 -4.59 -13.97
N ASN A 19 -14.57 -5.08 -12.73
CA ASN A 19 -15.74 -5.21 -11.85
C ASN A 19 -16.13 -3.89 -11.18
N LYS A 20 -15.14 -3.14 -10.69
CA LYS A 20 -15.28 -1.81 -10.08
C LYS A 20 -14.19 -0.90 -10.65
N PRO A 21 -14.32 -0.51 -11.94
CA PRO A 21 -13.30 0.27 -12.61
C PRO A 21 -13.01 1.57 -11.86
N LEU A 22 -11.74 1.88 -11.66
CA LEU A 22 -11.33 3.22 -11.23
C LEU A 22 -11.83 4.25 -12.26
N ASP A 23 -12.44 5.34 -11.79
CA ASP A 23 -12.80 6.48 -12.64
C ASP A 23 -11.52 7.16 -13.14
N TRP A 24 -11.05 6.70 -14.31
CA TRP A 24 -9.76 7.08 -14.86
C TRP A 24 -9.68 8.56 -15.23
N GLU A 25 -10.73 9.11 -15.83
CA GLU A 25 -10.75 10.52 -16.22
C GLU A 25 -10.71 11.43 -15.00
N ARG A 26 -11.49 11.10 -13.96
CA ARG A 26 -11.42 11.82 -12.69
C ARG A 26 -10.06 11.67 -12.02
N PHE A 27 -9.50 10.46 -11.99
CA PHE A 27 -8.17 10.21 -11.43
C PHE A 27 -7.10 11.04 -12.14
N LYS A 28 -7.13 11.10 -13.48
CA LYS A 28 -6.22 11.88 -14.32
C LYS A 28 -6.35 13.38 -14.01
N MET A 29 -7.56 13.92 -13.96
CA MET A 29 -7.78 15.32 -13.58
C MET A 29 -7.26 15.65 -12.18
N GLN A 30 -7.31 14.69 -11.25
CA GLN A 30 -6.80 14.91 -9.88
C GLN A 30 -5.28 14.86 -9.78
N GLN A 31 -4.54 14.41 -10.81
CA GLN A 31 -3.07 14.41 -10.75
C GLN A 31 -2.48 15.81 -10.62
N ASP A 32 -3.17 16.84 -11.12
CA ASP A 32 -2.72 18.24 -11.00
C ASP A 32 -2.90 18.81 -9.58
N VAL A 33 -3.74 18.18 -8.75
CA VAL A 33 -4.06 18.63 -7.38
C VAL A 33 -3.39 17.73 -6.34
N GLN A 34 -3.47 16.42 -6.55
CA GLN A 34 -2.94 15.39 -5.67
C GLN A 34 -2.25 14.32 -6.51
N PRO A 35 -1.00 14.55 -6.95
CA PRO A 35 -0.27 13.60 -7.79
C PRO A 35 -0.02 12.29 -7.03
N LEU A 36 -0.31 11.17 -7.69
CA LEU A 36 -0.02 9.85 -7.14
C LEU A 36 1.43 9.47 -7.45
N LYS A 37 2.17 9.10 -6.39
CA LYS A 37 3.52 8.53 -6.48
C LYS A 37 3.47 7.08 -6.01
N VAL A 38 3.70 6.13 -6.91
CA VAL A 38 3.74 4.69 -6.61
C VAL A 38 5.19 4.27 -6.37
N MET A 39 5.45 3.69 -5.20
CA MET A 39 6.80 3.30 -4.79
C MET A 39 7.04 1.81 -5.02
N ALA A 40 8.20 1.45 -5.55
CA ALA A 40 8.67 0.07 -5.60
C ALA A 40 10.15 -0.03 -5.20
N SER A 41 10.62 -1.24 -4.94
CA SER A 41 12.03 -1.52 -4.62
C SER A 41 12.78 -1.98 -5.87
N GLY A 42 13.77 -1.22 -6.32
CA GLY A 42 14.69 -1.63 -7.38
C GLY A 42 15.69 -2.66 -6.85
N LEU A 43 15.58 -3.91 -7.28
CA LEU A 43 16.34 -5.03 -6.72
C LEU A 43 17.78 -5.12 -7.25
N LYS A 44 18.08 -4.47 -8.38
CA LYS A 44 19.45 -4.37 -8.92
C LYS A 44 20.13 -3.13 -8.36
N SER A 45 19.47 -1.97 -8.43
CA SER A 45 20.02 -0.71 -7.91
C SER A 45 20.02 -0.61 -6.37
N GLY A 46 19.21 -1.41 -5.69
CA GLY A 46 19.17 -1.45 -4.22
C GLY A 46 18.56 -0.19 -3.60
N ARG A 47 17.68 0.50 -4.33
CA ARG A 47 17.07 1.78 -3.93
C ARG A 47 15.57 1.80 -4.26
N PRO A 48 14.81 2.74 -3.67
CA PRO A 48 13.43 2.98 -4.08
C PRO A 48 13.35 3.53 -5.51
N ILE A 49 12.31 3.11 -6.23
CA ILE A 49 11.93 3.63 -7.54
C ILE A 49 10.55 4.28 -7.39
N ILE A 50 10.47 5.57 -7.71
CA ILE A 50 9.24 6.35 -7.72
C ILE A 50 8.66 6.28 -9.15
N MET A 51 7.43 5.80 -9.27
CA MET A 51 6.67 5.75 -10.52
C MET A 51 5.50 6.74 -10.41
N ASP A 52 5.40 7.66 -11.36
CA ASP A 52 4.37 8.70 -11.36
C ASP A 52 3.91 9.11 -12.75
N PHE A 53 2.79 9.83 -12.79
CA PHE A 53 2.15 10.29 -14.03
C PHE A 53 3.02 11.30 -14.80
N GLU A 54 3.61 12.26 -14.07
CA GLU A 54 4.41 13.36 -14.63
C GLU A 54 5.65 12.87 -15.38
N LYS A 55 6.36 11.89 -14.81
CA LYS A 55 7.55 11.25 -15.39
C LYS A 55 7.20 10.16 -16.42
N GLY A 56 5.93 10.04 -16.80
CA GLY A 56 5.46 9.08 -17.80
C GLY A 56 5.57 7.62 -17.37
N SER A 57 5.56 7.33 -16.06
CA SER A 57 5.59 5.94 -15.57
C SER A 57 4.29 5.20 -15.86
N PHE A 58 3.17 5.94 -15.92
CA PHE A 58 1.88 5.45 -16.37
C PHE A 58 1.05 6.57 -16.99
N SER A 59 0.25 6.22 -17.99
CA SER A 59 -0.63 7.13 -18.74
C SER A 59 -2.06 6.61 -18.89
N ASN A 60 -2.30 5.38 -18.44
CA ASN A 60 -3.59 4.68 -18.47
C ASN A 60 -3.70 3.72 -17.28
N LEU A 61 -4.90 3.17 -17.08
CA LEU A 61 -5.22 2.31 -15.94
C LEU A 61 -4.41 0.99 -15.93
N ASP A 62 -4.12 0.42 -17.09
CA ASP A 62 -3.30 -0.80 -17.20
C ASP A 62 -1.85 -0.54 -16.76
N GLU A 63 -1.24 0.57 -17.23
CA GLU A 63 0.10 0.97 -16.81
C GLU A 63 0.16 1.30 -15.30
N LEU A 64 -0.87 1.97 -14.76
CA LEU A 64 -0.98 2.19 -13.31
C LEU A 64 -1.09 0.87 -12.55
N GLY A 65 -1.91 -0.07 -13.03
CA GLY A 65 -2.02 -1.42 -12.47
C GLY A 65 -0.68 -2.15 -12.42
N LYS A 66 0.16 -2.00 -13.44
CA LYS A 66 1.52 -2.56 -13.46
C LYS A 66 2.44 -1.89 -12.44
N CYS A 67 2.34 -0.57 -12.25
CA CYS A 67 3.09 0.16 -11.22
C CYS A 67 2.68 -0.32 -9.82
N MET A 68 1.38 -0.41 -9.53
CA MET A 68 0.85 -0.93 -8.27
C MET A 68 1.27 -2.39 -8.04
N ARG A 69 1.26 -3.21 -9.10
CA ARG A 69 1.75 -4.59 -9.03
C ARG A 69 3.20 -4.65 -8.58
N ALA A 70 4.07 -3.79 -9.09
CA ALA A 70 5.46 -3.73 -8.64
C ALA A 70 5.55 -3.32 -7.15
N SER A 71 4.73 -2.36 -6.73
CA SER A 71 4.67 -1.85 -5.35
C SER A 71 4.26 -2.88 -4.29
N CYS A 72 3.41 -3.84 -4.66
CA CYS A 72 2.85 -4.85 -3.76
C CYS A 72 3.45 -6.26 -3.96
N LEU A 73 4.55 -6.38 -4.73
CA LEU A 73 5.06 -7.68 -5.14
C LEU A 73 5.91 -8.34 -4.06
N LEU A 74 5.26 -9.06 -3.14
CA LEU A 74 5.98 -9.83 -2.13
C LEU A 74 6.86 -10.94 -2.76
N PRO A 75 8.20 -10.89 -2.58
CA PRO A 75 9.12 -11.82 -3.23
C PRO A 75 8.78 -13.29 -2.96
N GLY A 76 8.48 -14.04 -4.01
CA GLY A 76 8.17 -15.47 -3.95
C GLY A 76 6.73 -15.82 -3.53
N VAL A 77 5.88 -14.82 -3.30
CA VAL A 77 4.47 -14.98 -2.91
C VAL A 77 3.52 -14.46 -4.00
N ALA A 78 3.81 -13.28 -4.55
CA ALA A 78 2.90 -12.52 -5.42
C ALA A 78 3.26 -12.54 -6.92
N GLY A 79 4.06 -13.51 -7.36
CA GLY A 79 4.35 -13.74 -8.79
C GLY A 79 5.79 -13.40 -9.22
N PRO A 80 6.03 -13.22 -10.53
CA PRO A 80 7.34 -12.83 -11.07
C PRO A 80 7.69 -11.38 -10.68
N VAL A 81 8.97 -11.01 -10.64
CA VAL A 81 9.36 -9.59 -10.50
C VAL A 81 8.81 -8.73 -11.65
N MET A 82 8.59 -7.44 -11.38
CA MET A 82 8.21 -6.46 -12.41
C MET A 82 9.46 -5.81 -12.99
N ASN A 83 9.74 -6.04 -14.26
CA ASN A 83 10.94 -5.55 -14.92
C ASN A 83 10.66 -4.19 -15.55
N LEU A 84 11.33 -3.16 -15.06
CA LEU A 84 11.30 -1.82 -15.64
C LEU A 84 12.36 -1.72 -16.75
N GLN A 85 11.93 -1.27 -17.92
CA GLN A 85 12.77 -0.77 -18.99
C GLN A 85 12.39 0.67 -19.30
N VAL A 86 13.38 1.52 -19.55
CA VAL A 86 13.19 2.92 -19.93
C VAL A 86 13.74 3.09 -21.34
N SER A 87 12.87 3.47 -22.29
CA SER A 87 13.25 3.70 -23.69
C SER A 87 12.59 4.97 -24.19
N ALA A 88 13.37 5.94 -24.70
CA ALA A 88 12.87 7.21 -25.24
C ALA A 88 11.78 7.84 -24.35
N ASP A 89 12.10 7.99 -23.06
CA ASP A 89 11.24 8.57 -22.01
C ASP A 89 9.96 7.79 -21.68
N ARG A 90 9.78 6.59 -22.24
CA ARG A 90 8.67 5.69 -21.89
C ARG A 90 9.12 4.58 -20.97
N TRP A 91 8.36 4.39 -19.89
CA TRP A 91 8.55 3.29 -18.95
C TRP A 91 7.71 2.08 -19.40
N THR A 92 8.34 0.92 -19.48
CA THR A 92 7.66 -0.34 -19.77
C THR A 92 7.88 -1.32 -18.63
N LEU A 93 6.78 -1.88 -18.11
CA LEU A 93 6.78 -2.82 -17.00
C LEU A 93 6.34 -4.21 -17.43
N THR A 94 7.23 -5.19 -17.29
CA THR A 94 7.00 -6.57 -17.76
C THR A 94 7.11 -7.58 -16.60
N PRO A 95 6.05 -8.34 -16.27
CA PRO A 95 6.09 -9.36 -15.22
C PRO A 95 6.84 -10.62 -15.68
N MET A 96 8.14 -10.74 -15.38
CA MET A 96 8.94 -11.90 -15.81
C MET A 96 10.10 -12.20 -14.82
N ASN A 97 10.43 -13.48 -14.60
CA ASN A 97 11.64 -13.82 -13.86
C ASN A 97 12.79 -14.08 -14.84
N ARG A 98 14.02 -13.70 -14.47
CA ARG A 98 15.20 -13.76 -15.37
C ARG A 98 14.95 -13.07 -16.72
N PHE A 99 14.32 -11.91 -16.67
CA PHE A 99 14.12 -11.14 -17.88
C PHE A 99 15.49 -10.77 -18.49
N GLN A 100 15.72 -11.21 -19.71
CA GLN A 100 16.88 -10.91 -20.54
C GLN A 100 16.41 -10.09 -21.74
N GLY A 101 15.77 -8.95 -21.48
CA GLY A 101 15.40 -8.03 -22.54
C GLY A 101 16.62 -7.34 -23.15
N ASP A 102 16.43 -6.73 -24.31
CA ASP A 102 17.44 -5.87 -24.91
C ASP A 102 17.61 -4.60 -24.05
N GLY A 103 18.80 -4.36 -23.52
CA GLY A 103 19.16 -3.16 -22.76
C GLY A 103 19.18 -3.29 -21.23
N GLU A 104 19.34 -2.16 -20.55
CA GLU A 104 19.34 -2.12 -19.08
C GLU A 104 17.92 -2.29 -18.53
N CYS A 105 17.78 -3.19 -17.57
CA CYS A 105 16.53 -3.47 -16.90
C CYS A 105 16.70 -3.42 -15.37
N GLU A 106 15.71 -2.83 -14.70
CA GLU A 106 15.59 -2.80 -13.26
C GLU A 106 14.45 -3.74 -12.81
N PRO A 107 14.77 -4.92 -12.25
CA PRO A 107 13.77 -5.79 -11.66
C PRO A 107 13.26 -5.18 -10.34
N MET A 108 11.95 -5.05 -10.21
CA MET A 108 11.30 -4.43 -9.07
C MET A 108 10.42 -5.41 -8.29
N ALA A 109 10.31 -5.15 -7.00
CA ALA A 109 9.36 -5.82 -6.11
C ALA A 109 8.84 -4.85 -5.03
N ASP A 110 8.10 -5.38 -4.05
CA ASP A 110 7.43 -4.62 -3.01
C ASP A 110 8.30 -3.50 -2.40
N SER A 111 7.71 -2.32 -2.22
CA SER A 111 8.39 -1.15 -1.64
C SER A 111 8.98 -1.39 -0.25
N LEU A 112 8.46 -2.38 0.50
CA LEU A 112 8.91 -2.78 1.84
C LEU A 112 10.43 -3.01 1.93
N LEU A 113 11.08 -3.40 0.83
CA LEU A 113 12.52 -3.69 0.86
C LEU A 113 13.37 -2.44 1.06
N TYR A 114 13.10 -1.36 0.33
CA TYR A 114 13.95 -0.16 0.33
C TYR A 114 13.25 1.14 0.73
N ALA A 115 11.92 1.19 0.75
CA ALA A 115 11.12 2.33 1.22
C ALA A 115 9.84 1.83 1.92
N PRO A 116 9.96 1.14 3.08
CA PRO A 116 8.81 0.54 3.73
C PRO A 116 7.83 1.56 4.31
N ILE A 117 8.31 2.78 4.61
CA ILE A 117 7.47 3.95 4.86
C ILE A 117 7.97 5.10 3.97
N PRO A 118 7.20 5.55 2.97
CA PRO A 118 7.69 6.45 1.92
C PRO A 118 7.67 7.95 2.30
N TYR A 119 7.67 8.29 3.59
CA TYR A 119 7.60 9.70 4.02
C TYR A 119 8.86 10.49 3.62
N GLN A 120 10.04 9.85 3.64
CA GLN A 120 11.28 10.50 3.23
C GLN A 120 11.25 10.86 1.74
N SER A 121 10.70 9.99 0.89
CA SER A 121 10.55 10.30 -0.53
C SER A 121 9.61 11.48 -0.77
N ALA A 122 8.56 11.63 0.04
CA ALA A 122 7.72 12.83 -0.03
C ALA A 122 8.49 14.11 0.36
N ILE A 123 9.33 14.05 1.41
CA ILE A 123 10.18 15.17 1.82
C ILE A 123 11.19 15.52 0.73
N ASP A 124 11.83 14.50 0.13
CA ASP A 124 12.81 14.69 -0.94
C ASP A 124 12.18 15.30 -2.20
N GLU A 125 10.87 15.09 -2.43
CA GLU A 125 10.07 15.76 -3.47
C GLU A 125 9.50 17.12 -3.03
N GLY A 126 9.87 17.62 -1.85
CA GLY A 126 9.57 18.98 -1.38
C GLY A 126 8.42 19.09 -0.39
N ALA A 127 7.87 17.99 0.12
CA ALA A 127 6.81 18.03 1.13
C ALA A 127 7.34 18.62 2.46
N THR A 128 6.68 19.68 2.93
CA THR A 128 7.00 20.32 4.22
C THR A 128 6.15 19.79 5.38
N HIS A 129 5.01 19.18 5.07
CA HIS A 129 4.07 18.59 6.02
C HIS A 129 3.70 17.20 5.53
N VAL A 130 3.89 16.19 6.37
CA VAL A 130 3.65 14.79 5.99
C VAL A 130 2.76 14.11 7.01
N ILE A 131 1.58 13.69 6.55
CA ILE A 131 0.73 12.75 7.28
C ILE A 131 1.12 11.34 6.86
N CYS A 132 1.54 10.53 7.82
CA CYS A 132 1.99 9.17 7.56
C CYS A 132 1.01 8.16 8.18
N LEU A 133 0.22 7.49 7.34
CA LEU A 133 -0.71 6.45 7.77
C LEU A 133 0.02 5.10 7.90
N ARG A 134 -0.12 4.44 9.06
CA ARG A 134 0.46 3.12 9.33
C ARG A 134 -0.60 2.13 9.77
N SER A 135 -0.72 1.01 9.06
CA SER A 135 -1.65 -0.07 9.39
C SER A 135 -1.20 -0.94 10.57
N ARG A 136 0.10 -1.02 10.81
CA ARG A 136 0.66 -1.75 11.96
C ARG A 136 0.53 -0.92 13.24
N PRO A 137 0.06 -1.51 14.37
CA PRO A 137 -0.06 -0.80 15.63
C PRO A 137 1.29 -0.34 16.21
N ASP A 138 1.28 0.79 16.90
CA ASP A 138 2.45 1.23 17.66
C ASP A 138 2.78 0.28 18.83
N GLY A 139 4.07 0.21 19.19
CA GLY A 139 4.57 -0.68 20.23
C GLY A 139 4.73 -2.16 19.80
N THR A 140 4.37 -2.50 18.56
CA THR A 140 4.56 -3.85 18.01
C THR A 140 6.04 -4.14 17.74
N ASP A 141 6.52 -5.33 18.10
CA ASP A 141 7.88 -5.76 17.73
C ASP A 141 8.01 -5.95 16.21
N VAL A 142 8.86 -5.11 15.61
CA VAL A 142 9.17 -5.10 14.18
C VAL A 142 10.52 -5.75 13.87
N SER A 143 11.28 -6.14 14.90
CA SER A 143 12.65 -6.68 14.80
C SER A 143 12.71 -8.21 14.67
N GLY A 144 11.57 -8.88 14.76
CA GLY A 144 11.45 -10.33 14.79
C GLY A 144 12.25 -11.08 13.71
N ARG A 145 12.81 -12.23 14.09
CA ARG A 145 13.60 -13.07 13.19
C ARG A 145 12.71 -13.64 12.07
N PRO A 146 13.14 -13.58 10.80
CA PRO A 146 12.38 -14.18 9.71
C PRO A 146 12.28 -15.68 9.92
N SER A 147 11.11 -16.23 9.58
CA SER A 147 10.84 -17.65 9.74
C SER A 147 11.74 -18.48 8.81
N PHE A 148 11.93 -19.77 9.14
CA PHE A 148 12.71 -20.66 8.28
C PHE A 148 12.11 -20.75 6.86
N PHE A 149 10.78 -20.81 6.77
CA PHE A 149 10.05 -20.81 5.51
C PHE A 149 10.27 -19.52 4.71
N GLU A 150 10.21 -18.36 5.35
CA GLU A 150 10.48 -17.06 4.71
C GLU A 150 11.89 -17.01 4.12
N LYS A 151 12.90 -17.47 4.87
CA LYS A 151 14.28 -17.56 4.38
C LYS A 151 14.41 -18.45 3.15
N MET A 152 13.70 -19.58 3.11
CA MET A 152 13.71 -20.48 1.95
C MET A 152 13.05 -19.84 0.72
N ILE A 153 11.89 -19.20 0.90
CA ILE A 153 11.15 -18.52 -0.18
C ILE A 153 12.01 -17.41 -0.77
N VAL A 154 12.56 -16.53 0.07
CA VAL A 154 13.43 -15.42 -0.33
C VAL A 154 14.69 -15.91 -1.04
N ARG A 155 15.36 -16.95 -0.51
CA ARG A 155 16.54 -17.55 -1.17
C ARG A 155 16.20 -18.15 -2.52
N ARG A 156 15.10 -18.90 -2.63
CA ARG A 156 14.68 -19.48 -3.90
C ARG A 156 14.34 -18.39 -4.91
N PHE A 157 13.60 -17.37 -4.49
CA PHE A 157 13.11 -16.33 -5.39
C PHE A 157 14.22 -15.35 -5.83
N LEU A 158 14.92 -14.71 -4.89
CA LEU A 158 15.92 -13.69 -5.24
C LEU A 158 17.19 -14.33 -5.79
N LEU A 159 17.75 -15.31 -5.09
CA LEU A 159 19.05 -15.88 -5.47
C LEU A 159 18.96 -16.91 -6.59
N ARG A 160 18.13 -17.96 -6.43
CA ARG A 160 18.10 -19.06 -7.41
C ARG A 160 17.31 -18.70 -8.67
N LYS A 161 16.12 -18.12 -8.51
CA LYS A 161 15.24 -17.80 -9.63
C LYS A 161 15.70 -16.55 -10.35
N ASN A 162 16.00 -15.46 -9.67
CA ASN A 162 16.29 -14.18 -10.33
C ASN A 162 17.78 -13.75 -10.33
N GLY A 163 18.68 -14.47 -9.64
CA GLY A 163 20.10 -14.12 -9.62
C GLY A 163 20.45 -12.84 -8.86
N LEU A 164 19.53 -12.30 -8.06
CA LEU A 164 19.63 -11.02 -7.35
C LEU A 164 20.36 -11.19 -6.02
N LYS A 165 21.69 -11.33 -6.09
CA LYS A 165 22.56 -11.62 -4.93
C LYS A 165 22.50 -10.54 -3.86
N GLU A 166 22.55 -9.27 -4.23
CA GLU A 166 22.59 -8.16 -3.28
C GLU A 166 21.24 -7.95 -2.57
N ALA A 167 20.12 -7.96 -3.31
CA ALA A 167 18.79 -7.97 -2.71
C ALA A 167 18.59 -9.16 -1.75
N TYR A 168 19.09 -10.35 -2.11
CA TYR A 168 19.07 -11.51 -1.22
C TYR A 168 19.88 -11.28 0.06
N LYS A 169 21.12 -10.77 -0.03
CA LYS A 169 21.94 -10.44 1.14
C LYS A 169 21.23 -9.42 2.03
N TYR A 170 20.64 -8.39 1.43
CA TYR A 170 19.91 -7.35 2.13
C TYR A 170 18.74 -7.91 2.95
N MET A 171 17.91 -8.74 2.32
CA MET A 171 16.80 -9.43 2.98
C MET A 171 17.27 -10.40 4.08
N LYS A 172 18.31 -11.19 3.80
CA LYS A 172 18.88 -12.14 4.77
C LYS A 172 19.37 -11.44 6.04
N SER A 173 19.90 -10.22 5.91
CA SER A 173 20.39 -9.39 7.03
C SER A 173 19.28 -8.61 7.75
N ASN A 174 18.01 -8.77 7.36
CA ASN A 174 16.85 -8.04 7.89
C ASN A 174 16.98 -6.52 7.80
N PHE A 175 17.70 -6.00 6.81
CA PHE A 175 17.90 -4.55 6.71
C PHE A 175 16.58 -3.80 6.46
N HIS A 176 15.63 -4.38 5.72
CA HIS A 176 14.29 -3.81 5.55
C HIS A 176 13.55 -3.61 6.88
N LYS A 177 13.64 -4.58 7.81
CA LYS A 177 13.03 -4.47 9.16
C LYS A 177 13.71 -3.42 10.00
N LYS A 178 15.05 -3.35 9.94
CA LYS A 178 15.83 -2.31 10.63
C LYS A 178 15.49 -0.92 10.09
N LEU A 179 15.35 -0.78 8.78
CA LEU A 179 14.93 0.46 8.13
C LEU A 179 13.53 0.87 8.57
N TYR A 180 12.56 -0.05 8.54
CA TYR A 180 11.21 0.22 9.04
C TYR A 180 11.22 0.66 10.51
N ALA A 181 11.93 -0.05 11.38
CA ALA A 181 12.05 0.29 12.80
C ALA A 181 12.64 1.69 13.00
N LYS A 182 13.72 2.01 12.27
CA LYS A 182 14.34 3.33 12.28
C LYS A 182 13.33 4.41 11.86
N GLN A 183 12.63 4.23 10.75
CA GLN A 183 11.66 5.18 10.22
C GLN A 183 10.49 5.42 11.18
N VAL A 184 10.03 4.38 11.90
CA VAL A 184 9.00 4.53 12.93
C VAL A 184 9.50 5.42 14.08
N LEU A 185 10.75 5.24 14.52
CA LEU A 185 11.33 6.08 15.58
C LEU A 185 11.47 7.54 15.12
N GLU A 186 11.97 7.77 13.91
CA GLU A 186 12.12 9.11 13.32
C GLU A 186 10.77 9.83 13.18
N LEU A 187 9.73 9.13 12.70
CA LEU A 187 8.38 9.67 12.62
C LEU A 187 7.81 10.03 14.00
N ASN A 188 7.96 9.13 14.97
CA ASN A 188 7.47 9.35 16.33
C ASN A 188 8.22 10.47 17.05
N GLU A 189 9.51 10.68 16.75
CA GLU A 189 10.28 11.81 17.24
C GLU A 189 9.80 13.12 16.62
N GLY A 190 9.63 13.17 15.29
CA GLY A 190 9.12 14.35 14.60
C GLY A 190 7.71 14.76 15.02
N ALA A 191 6.88 13.79 15.41
CA ALA A 191 5.52 14.04 15.91
C ALA A 191 5.46 14.75 17.27
N ARG A 192 6.57 14.81 18.01
CA ARG A 192 6.62 15.46 19.34
C ARG A 192 6.76 16.98 19.23
N ASP A 193 7.06 17.50 18.05
CA ASP A 193 7.29 18.91 17.81
C ASP A 193 5.97 19.69 17.62
N MET A 194 5.14 19.70 18.67
CA MET A 194 3.79 20.27 18.63
C MET A 194 3.77 21.79 18.85
N ASP A 195 4.83 22.36 19.45
CA ASP A 195 4.91 23.78 19.80
C ASP A 195 5.44 24.65 18.66
N ARG A 196 6.03 24.03 17.62
CA ARG A 196 6.56 24.75 16.47
C ARG A 196 5.42 25.27 15.60
N ALA A 197 5.52 26.55 15.21
CA ALA A 197 4.57 27.15 14.28
C ALA A 197 4.52 26.36 12.96
N TYR A 198 3.33 26.07 12.44
CA TYR A 198 3.16 25.32 11.20
C TYR A 198 3.83 26.00 9.98
N THR A 199 4.00 27.32 10.03
CA THR A 199 4.68 28.10 8.99
C THR A 199 6.20 27.92 8.99
N ASP A 200 6.79 27.45 10.09
CA ASP A 200 8.22 27.14 10.14
C ASP A 200 8.48 25.82 9.42
N THR A 201 9.01 25.90 8.20
CA THR A 201 9.35 24.77 7.34
C THR A 201 10.85 24.47 7.31
N SER A 202 11.63 24.98 8.27
CA SER A 202 13.08 24.70 8.39
C SER A 202 13.40 23.20 8.52
N ARG A 203 12.43 22.42 9.02
CA ARG A 203 12.39 20.95 9.00
C ARG A 203 10.95 20.48 8.72
N PRO A 204 10.73 19.27 8.18
CA PRO A 204 9.38 18.79 7.87
C PRO A 204 8.54 18.60 9.14
N HIS A 205 7.24 18.89 9.06
CA HIS A 205 6.24 18.52 10.07
C HIS A 205 5.76 17.10 9.83
N LEU A 206 5.84 16.23 10.83
CA LEU A 206 5.52 14.81 10.69
C LEU A 206 4.35 14.45 11.60
N LEU A 207 3.27 13.92 11.01
CA LEU A 207 2.10 13.40 11.73
C LEU A 207 1.92 11.90 11.42
N PRO A 208 2.57 11.00 12.17
CA PRO A 208 2.30 9.57 12.07
C PRO A 208 0.96 9.22 12.73
N ILE A 209 0.07 8.59 11.97
CA ILE A 209 -1.20 8.07 12.44
C ILE A 209 -1.13 6.54 12.31
N ALA A 210 -0.96 5.88 13.45
CA ALA A 210 -0.93 4.42 13.54
C ALA A 210 -2.07 3.91 14.43
N VAL A 211 -2.54 2.70 14.12
CA VAL A 211 -3.55 2.00 14.92
C VAL A 211 -3.09 1.89 16.38
N LYS A 212 -4.05 1.96 17.33
CA LYS A 212 -3.78 1.98 18.78
C LYS A 212 -2.91 0.78 19.21
N PRO A 213 -1.93 0.96 20.12
CA PRO A 213 -1.14 -0.13 20.68
C PRO A 213 -2.02 -1.29 21.21
N GLY A 214 -1.58 -2.53 20.94
CA GLY A 214 -2.30 -3.74 21.34
C GLY A 214 -3.48 -4.11 20.44
N SER A 215 -3.77 -3.33 19.39
CA SER A 215 -4.81 -3.71 18.42
C SER A 215 -4.41 -4.96 17.63
N PRO A 216 -5.37 -5.80 17.22
CA PRO A 216 -5.08 -6.96 16.39
C PRO A 216 -4.63 -6.53 14.99
N GLU A 217 -3.52 -7.09 14.53
CA GLU A 217 -3.00 -6.92 13.17
C GLU A 217 -3.85 -7.72 12.16
N VAL A 218 -4.17 -7.11 11.02
CA VAL A 218 -4.70 -7.83 9.87
C VAL A 218 -3.52 -8.52 9.17
N SER A 219 -3.58 -9.85 9.05
CA SER A 219 -2.52 -10.63 8.41
C SER A 219 -2.35 -10.24 6.93
N LYS A 220 -1.12 -10.37 6.41
CA LYS A 220 -0.83 -10.11 4.98
C LYS A 220 -1.58 -11.02 4.01
N LEU A 221 -1.98 -12.20 4.49
CA LEU A 221 -2.75 -13.19 3.73
C LEU A 221 -4.16 -13.32 4.31
N GLU A 222 -4.63 -12.31 5.05
CA GLU A 222 -6.00 -12.34 5.58
C GLU A 222 -7.01 -12.35 4.44
N THR A 223 -7.99 -13.23 4.56
CA THR A 223 -9.12 -13.35 3.63
C THR A 223 -10.45 -13.32 4.37
N ASP A 224 -10.44 -13.42 5.70
CA ASP A 224 -11.63 -13.30 6.50
C ASP A 224 -12.20 -11.88 6.41
N ARG A 225 -13.46 -11.80 5.97
CA ARG A 225 -14.13 -10.54 5.68
C ARG A 225 -14.29 -9.70 6.94
N GLU A 226 -14.68 -10.34 8.04
CA GLU A 226 -14.89 -9.66 9.32
C GLU A 226 -13.57 -9.06 9.83
N ALA A 227 -12.49 -9.84 9.84
CA ALA A 227 -11.16 -9.38 10.23
C ALA A 227 -10.67 -8.17 9.40
N ILE A 228 -10.91 -8.19 8.08
CA ILE A 228 -10.58 -7.08 7.18
C ILE A 228 -11.38 -5.82 7.54
N PHE A 229 -12.70 -5.91 7.65
CA PHE A 229 -13.54 -4.75 7.94
C PHE A 229 -13.34 -4.20 9.34
N GLU A 230 -13.07 -5.05 10.32
CA GLU A 230 -12.69 -4.61 11.66
C GLU A 230 -11.36 -3.84 11.61
N GLY A 231 -10.41 -4.28 10.78
CA GLY A 231 -9.19 -3.52 10.48
C GLY A 231 -9.45 -2.16 9.84
N VAL A 232 -10.36 -2.09 8.86
CA VAL A 232 -10.79 -0.85 8.21
C VAL A 232 -11.40 0.11 9.23
N ARG A 233 -12.30 -0.37 10.09
CA ARG A 233 -12.94 0.43 11.15
C ARG A 233 -11.92 1.00 12.12
N ARG A 234 -10.95 0.20 12.57
CA ARG A 234 -9.86 0.66 13.45
C ARG A 234 -8.99 1.73 12.78
N GLY A 235 -8.65 1.55 11.51
CA GLY A 235 -7.91 2.55 10.72
C GLY A 235 -8.68 3.86 10.58
N PHE A 236 -9.96 3.78 10.20
CA PHE A 236 -10.86 4.93 10.10
C PHE A 236 -10.96 5.67 11.44
N ALA A 237 -11.26 4.93 12.52
CA ALA A 237 -11.42 5.49 13.85
C ALA A 237 -10.19 6.28 14.28
N ARG A 238 -9.00 5.73 14.01
CA ARG A 238 -7.75 6.38 14.35
C ARG A 238 -7.53 7.66 13.54
N CYS A 239 -7.81 7.66 12.25
CA CYS A 239 -7.75 8.87 11.43
C CYS A 239 -8.75 9.92 11.91
N TYR A 240 -10.01 9.52 12.17
CA TYR A 240 -11.05 10.40 12.68
C TYR A 240 -10.61 11.07 13.98
N ASP A 241 -10.19 10.29 14.98
CA ASP A 241 -9.75 10.82 16.28
C ASP A 241 -8.53 11.75 16.18
N SER A 242 -7.69 11.57 15.14
CA SER A 242 -6.48 12.38 14.93
C SER A 242 -6.73 13.65 14.12
N LEU A 243 -7.74 13.66 13.25
CA LEU A 243 -7.97 14.71 12.25
C LEU A 243 -9.27 15.50 12.46
N VAL A 244 -10.19 15.03 13.31
CA VAL A 244 -11.43 15.76 13.58
C VAL A 244 -11.13 17.12 14.22
N GLU A 245 -11.71 18.16 13.65
CA GLU A 245 -11.50 19.55 14.06
C GLU A 245 -12.10 19.83 15.43
N ASP A 246 -13.34 19.38 15.67
CA ASP A 246 -14.03 19.53 16.96
C ASP A 246 -13.39 18.62 18.02
N PRO A 247 -12.75 19.20 19.07
CA PRO A 247 -12.15 18.41 20.13
C PRO A 247 -13.15 17.54 20.89
N GLY A 248 -14.43 17.93 20.94
CA GLY A 248 -15.49 17.17 21.58
C GLY A 248 -15.86 15.87 20.84
N GLN A 249 -15.47 15.73 19.58
CA GLN A 249 -15.66 14.49 18.81
C GLN A 249 -14.48 13.52 18.91
N ARG A 250 -13.34 13.95 19.45
CA ARG A 250 -12.16 13.08 19.58
C ARG A 250 -12.46 11.91 20.52
N GLY A 251 -12.10 10.70 20.12
CA GLY A 251 -12.38 9.46 20.84
C GLY A 251 -13.67 8.77 20.40
N ARG A 252 -14.48 9.41 19.55
CA ARG A 252 -15.69 8.81 18.95
C ARG A 252 -15.41 8.02 17.67
N GLY A 253 -14.16 7.92 17.23
CA GLY A 253 -13.79 7.36 15.94
C GLY A 253 -14.38 5.97 15.67
N MET A 254 -14.46 5.09 16.67
CA MET A 254 -15.04 3.75 16.49
C MET A 254 -16.57 3.78 16.31
N ASP A 255 -17.26 4.67 17.00
CA ASP A 255 -18.71 4.82 16.85
C ASP A 255 -19.04 5.33 15.45
N ILE A 256 -18.27 6.32 14.97
CA ILE A 256 -18.41 6.84 13.61
C ILE A 256 -17.99 5.78 12.58
N ALA A 257 -16.92 5.02 12.83
CA ALA A 257 -16.49 3.94 11.93
C ALA A 257 -17.60 2.91 11.71
N ARG A 258 -18.37 2.56 12.76
CA ARG A 258 -19.51 1.64 12.64
C ARG A 258 -20.71 2.25 11.93
N GLN A 259 -20.88 3.57 11.94
CA GLN A 259 -21.90 4.22 11.13
C GLN A 259 -21.51 4.22 9.65
N VAL A 260 -20.24 4.44 9.34
CA VAL A 260 -19.72 4.48 7.96
C VAL A 260 -19.58 3.08 7.36
N PHE A 261 -19.11 2.11 8.15
CA PHE A 261 -18.93 0.71 7.78
C PHE A 261 -19.75 -0.18 8.72
N PRO A 262 -21.08 -0.22 8.57
CA PRO A 262 -21.95 -0.94 9.50
C PRO A 262 -21.88 -2.45 9.28
N ASP A 263 -22.41 -3.26 10.19
CA ASP A 263 -22.23 -4.72 10.18
C ASP A 263 -22.90 -5.41 8.98
N GLN A 264 -23.93 -4.79 8.40
CA GLN A 264 -24.55 -5.23 7.14
C GLN A 264 -23.54 -5.35 5.99
N ILE A 265 -22.38 -4.69 6.07
CA ILE A 265 -21.30 -4.83 5.10
C ILE A 265 -20.73 -6.26 5.05
N LEU A 266 -20.94 -7.05 6.11
CA LEU A 266 -20.52 -8.45 6.18
C LEU A 266 -21.50 -9.40 5.48
N GLU A 267 -22.75 -8.96 5.28
CA GLU A 267 -23.85 -9.78 4.80
C GLU A 267 -24.01 -9.75 3.26
N TYR A 268 -23.49 -8.72 2.59
CA TYR A 268 -23.67 -8.56 1.14
C TYR A 268 -22.59 -9.29 0.31
N ASP A 269 -23.01 -9.95 -0.77
CA ASP A 269 -22.10 -10.50 -1.78
C ASP A 269 -21.76 -9.43 -2.84
N PRO A 270 -20.52 -8.92 -2.91
CA PRO A 270 -20.13 -7.95 -3.93
C PRO A 270 -20.23 -8.46 -5.37
N LEU A 271 -20.33 -9.78 -5.59
CA LEU A 271 -20.50 -10.39 -6.90
C LEU A 271 -21.97 -10.42 -7.34
N GLU A 272 -22.93 -10.19 -6.45
CA GLU A 272 -24.34 -9.98 -6.81
C GLU A 272 -24.61 -8.50 -7.16
N TYR A 273 -23.97 -7.58 -6.45
CA TYR A 273 -24.14 -6.13 -6.62
C TYR A 273 -23.06 -5.51 -7.51
N THR A 274 -23.12 -5.85 -8.81
CA THR A 274 -22.03 -5.66 -9.79
C THR A 274 -21.99 -4.32 -10.52
N SER A 275 -22.82 -3.33 -10.13
CA SER A 275 -22.83 -2.01 -10.79
C SER A 275 -21.41 -1.41 -10.91
N THR A 276 -20.96 -1.05 -12.09
CA THR A 276 -19.57 -0.57 -12.27
C THR A 276 -19.37 0.87 -11.78
N THR A 277 -20.45 1.65 -11.70
CA THR A 277 -20.42 3.08 -11.37
C THR A 277 -20.93 3.37 -9.95
N GLU A 278 -21.69 2.45 -9.36
CA GLU A 278 -22.25 2.62 -8.02
C GLU A 278 -21.54 1.73 -6.97
N SER A 279 -21.56 2.22 -5.73
CA SER A 279 -21.11 1.42 -4.59
C SER A 279 -21.99 0.18 -4.46
N ALA A 280 -21.39 -1.01 -4.58
CA ALA A 280 -22.08 -2.29 -4.41
C ALA A 280 -22.86 -2.32 -3.09
N PHE A 281 -22.24 -1.80 -2.02
CA PHE A 281 -22.84 -1.78 -0.70
C PHE A 281 -24.04 -0.82 -0.62
N ARG A 282 -23.98 0.34 -1.30
CA ARG A 282 -25.12 1.27 -1.35
C ARG A 282 -26.31 0.65 -2.08
N THR A 283 -26.07 -0.02 -3.20
CA THR A 283 -27.11 -0.74 -3.95
C THR A 283 -27.73 -1.85 -3.10
N TYR A 284 -26.92 -2.56 -2.31
CA TYR A 284 -27.40 -3.54 -1.34
C TYR A 284 -28.27 -2.94 -0.23
N LEU A 285 -27.85 -1.82 0.39
CA LEU A 285 -28.69 -1.17 1.40
C LEU A 285 -30.04 -0.74 0.83
N GLN A 286 -30.06 -0.23 -0.41
CA GLN A 286 -31.30 0.13 -1.10
C GLN A 286 -32.18 -1.09 -1.41
N SER A 287 -31.60 -2.27 -1.67
CA SER A 287 -32.40 -3.48 -1.90
C SER A 287 -33.06 -3.98 -0.62
N LEU A 288 -32.43 -3.81 0.54
CA LEU A 288 -33.04 -4.09 1.85
C LEU A 288 -34.20 -3.14 2.15
N GLU A 289 -34.04 -1.84 1.90
CA GLU A 289 -35.13 -0.86 2.08
C GLU A 289 -36.34 -1.12 1.17
N ALA A 290 -36.12 -1.78 0.04
CA ALA A 290 -37.15 -2.10 -0.95
C ALA A 290 -37.85 -3.46 -0.71
N ASP A 291 -37.34 -4.34 0.17
CA ASP A 291 -38.01 -5.61 0.50
C ASP A 291 -38.95 -5.43 1.71
N PRO A 292 -40.28 -5.45 1.53
CA PRO A 292 -41.24 -5.23 2.61
C PRO A 292 -41.31 -6.38 3.63
N ARG A 293 -40.44 -7.39 3.54
CA ARG A 293 -40.39 -8.57 4.41
C ARG A 293 -39.26 -8.52 5.45
N THR A 294 -38.36 -7.54 5.36
CA THR A 294 -37.34 -7.21 6.37
C THR A 294 -37.83 -6.06 7.24
#